data_AF-A0A484BHB9-F1
#
_entry.id   AF-A0A484BHB9-F1
#
_cell.length_a   1.000
_cell.length_b   1.000
_cell.length_c   1.000
_cell.angle_alpha   90.00
_cell.angle_beta   90.00
_cell.angle_gamma   90.00
#
_symmetry.space_group_name_H-M   'P 1'
#
loop_
_entity.id
_entity.type
_entity.pdbx_description
1 polymer ?
#
loop_
_entity_poly.entity_id
_entity_poly.type
_entity_poly.pdbx_seq_one_letter_code
_entity_poly.pdbx_strand_id
1 'polypeptide(L)'
;MLRKVPIIVILGSTGTGKTKLSLELAERFGGEIISADSMQVYTNLDIATAKATKEEQARARHHLLDIATPAEPFTVTHFRNAALPIIEQLLVKSKPPIVVGGTNYYIESLLWDILVDAKEDQVTTNGLQLSADVMAAMSTAELHQHLGKFDAGSANRIHPNNRRKIQRAIEVYQSTGKTLTEKLLEQRNQPGGNRLGGPLRYPHTILLWLRCQQDGLNERLDKRVDNMLQQGLLKELREFHNSYADVTLQAYTKGVLQTIGYKEFVPYLMKYDAQQDAKVEEYLSTHQYQLPTSEQLAALETEDAEQLAASLKDLSSCCAELKLVTRRYSKKQLKWINNRFLASKDRQVPDLYELDTSDVSAWHENVYKRAECIIESYRQAQVCEIAPMAKRVHPGAELNEETSNFCAICERHFIGEYQWNLHLKSNKHKRRRESQRRKQQEADAIGPQSKPAAMTATAAELPDKPQ
;
A
#
# COMPACT_ATOMS: atom_id res chain seq x y z
N MET A 1 -12.51 27.19 -31.29
CA MET A 1 -11.68 26.79 -30.13
C MET A 1 -11.79 25.28 -29.97
N LEU A 2 -10.71 24.53 -30.10
CA LEU A 2 -10.69 23.10 -29.75
C LEU A 2 -11.01 22.98 -28.26
N ARG A 3 -12.14 22.36 -27.90
CA ARG A 3 -12.49 22.08 -26.50
C ARG A 3 -11.38 21.20 -25.92
N LYS A 4 -10.52 21.77 -25.06
CA LYS A 4 -9.49 21.00 -24.35
C LYS A 4 -10.21 20.00 -23.43
N VAL A 5 -9.99 18.71 -23.63
CA VAL A 5 -10.50 17.68 -22.73
C VAL A 5 -9.54 17.52 -21.54
N PRO A 6 -10.03 17.59 -20.29
CA PRO A 6 -9.19 17.37 -19.13
C PRO A 6 -8.90 15.88 -18.92
N ILE A 7 -7.81 15.59 -18.21
CA ILE A 7 -7.67 14.32 -17.50
C ILE A 7 -8.47 14.40 -16.22
N ILE A 8 -9.40 13.47 -16.04
CA ILE A 8 -10.23 13.37 -14.84
C ILE A 8 -9.65 12.27 -13.97
N VAL A 9 -9.28 12.59 -12.74
CA VAL A 9 -8.74 11.62 -11.78
C VAL A 9 -9.70 11.47 -10.63
N ILE A 10 -10.13 10.25 -10.36
CA ILE A 10 -11.05 9.90 -9.28
C ILE A 10 -10.26 9.18 -8.17
N LEU A 11 -10.02 9.92 -7.09
CA LEU A 11 -9.35 9.47 -5.88
C LEU A 11 -10.37 9.06 -4.82
N GLY A 12 -9.96 8.17 -3.91
CA GLY A 12 -10.77 7.80 -2.76
C GLY A 12 -10.42 6.43 -2.21
N SER A 13 -10.80 6.20 -0.96
CA SER A 13 -10.61 4.91 -0.32
C SER A 13 -11.40 3.80 -1.01
N THR A 14 -11.04 2.53 -0.81
CA THR A 14 -11.92 1.42 -1.19
C THR A 14 -13.31 1.59 -0.57
N GLY A 15 -14.37 1.16 -1.27
CA GLY A 15 -15.76 1.27 -0.79
C GLY A 15 -16.43 2.65 -0.91
N THR A 16 -15.77 3.67 -1.49
CA THR A 16 -16.38 5.01 -1.64
C THR A 16 -17.20 5.22 -2.92
N GLY A 17 -17.30 4.23 -3.82
CA GLY A 17 -18.09 4.34 -5.04
C GLY A 17 -17.34 4.86 -6.28
N LYS A 18 -16.00 4.78 -6.29
CA LYS A 18 -15.16 5.23 -7.42
C LYS A 18 -15.60 4.68 -8.79
N THR A 19 -15.84 3.38 -8.89
CA THR A 19 -16.29 2.72 -10.13
C THR A 19 -17.63 3.29 -10.61
N LYS A 20 -18.58 3.49 -9.69
CA LYS A 20 -19.88 4.07 -10.01
C LYS A 20 -19.73 5.46 -10.64
N LEU A 21 -18.95 6.34 -10.01
CA LEU A 21 -18.73 7.68 -10.54
C LEU A 21 -17.96 7.64 -11.88
N SER A 22 -16.95 6.79 -12.04
CA SER A 22 -16.21 6.71 -13.31
C SER A 22 -17.11 6.31 -14.48
N LEU A 23 -18.05 5.39 -14.26
CA LEU A 23 -19.03 4.99 -15.28
C LEU A 23 -19.98 6.14 -15.64
N GLU A 24 -20.57 6.78 -14.63
CA GLU A 24 -21.50 7.90 -14.82
C GLU A 24 -20.84 9.07 -15.59
N LEU A 25 -19.55 9.35 -15.31
CA LEU A 25 -18.78 10.38 -16.01
C LEU A 25 -18.35 9.93 -17.42
N ALA A 26 -18.00 8.65 -17.61
CA ALA A 26 -17.65 8.11 -18.92
C ALA A 26 -18.84 8.18 -19.89
N GLU A 27 -20.02 7.77 -19.44
CA GLU A 27 -21.27 7.84 -20.19
C GLU A 27 -21.62 9.30 -20.54
N ARG A 28 -21.48 10.21 -19.58
CA ARG A 28 -21.82 11.63 -19.77
C ARG A 28 -20.88 12.36 -20.74
N PHE A 29 -19.58 12.11 -20.62
CA PHE A 29 -18.56 12.89 -21.32
C PHE A 29 -17.91 12.15 -22.51
N GLY A 30 -18.36 10.93 -22.81
CA GLY A 30 -17.76 10.08 -23.85
C GLY A 30 -16.31 9.70 -23.54
N GLY A 31 -15.99 9.59 -22.25
CA GLY A 31 -14.65 9.27 -21.75
C GLY A 31 -14.35 7.77 -21.76
N GLU A 32 -13.07 7.44 -21.59
CA GLU A 32 -12.62 6.06 -21.42
C GLU A 32 -11.90 5.94 -20.06
N ILE A 33 -12.12 4.81 -19.37
CA ILE A 33 -11.69 4.60 -17.99
C ILE A 33 -10.32 3.92 -17.98
N ILE A 34 -9.39 4.40 -17.19
CA ILE A 34 -8.07 3.81 -16.97
C ILE A 34 -7.99 3.37 -15.51
N SER A 35 -7.96 2.06 -15.26
CA SER A 35 -7.85 1.52 -13.89
C SER A 35 -6.45 1.72 -13.33
N ALA A 36 -6.33 2.50 -12.26
CA ALA A 36 -5.11 2.74 -11.51
C ALA A 36 -5.11 1.95 -10.19
N ASP A 37 -5.32 0.63 -10.27
CA ASP A 37 -5.29 -0.28 -9.14
C ASP A 37 -4.28 -1.42 -9.37
N SER A 38 -3.31 -1.56 -8.47
CA SER A 38 -2.24 -2.55 -8.59
C SER A 38 -2.73 -4.01 -8.58
N MET A 39 -3.94 -4.28 -8.10
CA MET A 39 -4.47 -5.65 -8.02
C MET A 39 -5.43 -5.97 -9.17
N GLN A 40 -6.16 -4.98 -9.69
CA GLN A 40 -7.12 -5.17 -10.78
C GLN A 40 -6.48 -5.41 -12.16
N VAL A 41 -5.17 -5.17 -12.28
CA VAL A 41 -4.39 -5.48 -13.48
C VAL A 41 -4.24 -6.99 -13.72
N TYR A 42 -4.41 -7.83 -12.70
CA TYR A 42 -4.17 -9.27 -12.79
C TYR A 42 -5.42 -10.03 -13.21
N THR A 43 -5.27 -11.01 -14.10
CA THR A 43 -6.35 -11.93 -14.48
C THR A 43 -6.73 -12.89 -13.33
N ASN A 44 -7.92 -13.49 -13.42
CA ASN A 44 -8.40 -14.61 -12.57
C ASN A 44 -8.62 -14.28 -11.08
N LEU A 45 -8.82 -13.00 -10.74
CA LEU A 45 -9.23 -12.52 -9.42
C LEU A 45 -10.13 -11.29 -9.59
N ASP A 46 -11.39 -11.50 -9.92
CA ASP A 46 -12.35 -10.43 -10.24
C ASP A 46 -13.08 -9.97 -8.96
N ILE A 47 -13.58 -10.91 -8.17
CA ILE A 47 -14.35 -10.67 -6.94
C ILE A 47 -13.41 -10.15 -5.85
N ALA A 48 -12.30 -10.85 -5.58
CA ALA A 48 -11.35 -10.50 -4.53
C ALA A 48 -10.73 -9.10 -4.73
N THR A 49 -10.49 -8.69 -5.97
CA THR A 49 -9.96 -7.36 -6.31
C THR A 49 -11.05 -6.33 -6.62
N ALA A 50 -12.32 -6.77 -6.58
CA ALA A 50 -13.52 -6.00 -6.88
C ALA A 50 -13.40 -5.18 -8.16
N LYS A 51 -13.07 -5.86 -9.24
CA LYS A 51 -13.11 -5.29 -10.57
C LYS A 51 -14.54 -4.87 -10.91
N ALA A 52 -14.64 -3.93 -11.85
CA ALA A 52 -15.93 -3.66 -12.47
C ALA A 52 -16.49 -4.95 -13.08
N THR A 53 -17.77 -5.24 -12.90
CA THR A 53 -18.38 -6.45 -13.48
C THR A 53 -18.38 -6.38 -15.00
N LYS A 54 -18.65 -7.49 -15.69
CA LYS A 54 -18.70 -7.48 -17.17
C LYS A 54 -19.82 -6.55 -17.69
N GLU A 55 -20.92 -6.44 -16.95
CA GLU A 55 -22.02 -5.51 -17.23
C GLU A 55 -21.58 -4.06 -17.07
N GLU A 56 -20.82 -3.75 -16.01
CA GLU A 56 -20.24 -2.42 -15.80
C GLU A 56 -19.19 -2.09 -16.88
N GLN A 57 -18.35 -3.05 -17.26
CA GLN A 57 -17.36 -2.87 -18.32
C GLN A 57 -17.99 -2.69 -19.71
N ALA A 58 -19.20 -3.21 -19.93
CA ALA A 58 -19.95 -3.00 -21.17
C ALA A 58 -20.48 -1.56 -21.30
N ARG A 59 -20.69 -0.85 -20.18
CA ARG A 59 -21.18 0.54 -20.16
C ARG A 59 -20.13 1.56 -20.58
N ALA A 60 -18.86 1.30 -20.30
CA ALA A 60 -17.75 2.18 -20.68
C ALA A 60 -16.48 1.36 -20.89
N ARG A 61 -15.65 1.77 -21.87
CA ARG A 61 -14.39 1.10 -22.12
C ARG A 61 -13.43 1.27 -20.94
N HIS A 62 -12.92 0.16 -20.43
CA HIS A 62 -11.88 0.11 -19.41
C HIS A 62 -10.54 -0.29 -20.01
N HIS A 63 -9.49 0.38 -19.56
CA HIS A 63 -8.10 0.08 -19.87
C HIS A 63 -7.38 -0.39 -18.60
N LEU A 64 -6.34 -1.21 -18.80
CA LEU A 64 -5.47 -1.73 -17.74
C LEU A 64 -6.19 -2.60 -16.69
N LEU A 65 -7.28 -3.26 -17.09
CA LEU A 65 -7.83 -4.41 -16.39
C LEU A 65 -7.36 -5.69 -17.10
N ASP A 66 -7.07 -6.75 -16.34
CA ASP A 66 -6.73 -8.07 -16.91
C ASP A 66 -5.54 -8.08 -17.89
N ILE A 67 -4.54 -7.22 -17.65
CA ILE A 67 -3.37 -7.05 -18.53
C ILE A 67 -2.13 -7.82 -18.06
N ALA A 68 -2.14 -8.37 -16.86
CA ALA A 68 -1.02 -9.09 -16.26
C ALA A 68 -1.46 -10.48 -15.80
N THR A 69 -0.57 -11.46 -15.96
CA THR A 69 -0.82 -12.79 -15.40
C THR A 69 -0.34 -12.84 -13.94
N PRO A 70 -0.98 -13.65 -13.09
CA PRO A 70 -0.53 -13.92 -11.71
C PRO A 70 0.94 -14.34 -11.57
N ALA A 71 1.55 -14.89 -12.63
CA ALA A 71 2.92 -15.37 -12.63
C ALA A 71 3.97 -14.24 -12.69
N GLU A 72 3.61 -13.06 -13.20
CA GLU A 72 4.55 -11.98 -13.44
C GLU A 72 4.32 -10.78 -12.51
N PRO A 73 5.37 -10.16 -11.96
CA PRO A 73 5.20 -8.97 -11.14
C PRO A 73 4.81 -7.75 -11.98
N PHE A 74 3.71 -7.10 -11.62
CA PHE A 74 3.31 -5.82 -12.19
C PHE A 74 3.79 -4.64 -11.34
N THR A 75 4.59 -3.75 -11.93
CA THR A 75 5.25 -2.63 -11.23
C THR A 75 4.64 -1.28 -11.61
N VAL A 76 4.97 -0.23 -10.85
CA VAL A 76 4.57 1.15 -11.21
C VAL A 76 5.13 1.58 -12.57
N THR A 77 6.31 1.07 -12.96
CA THR A 77 6.93 1.37 -14.26
C THR A 77 6.13 0.74 -15.39
N HIS A 78 5.70 -0.53 -15.23
CA HIS A 78 4.82 -1.19 -16.19
C HIS A 78 3.50 -0.42 -16.34
N PHE A 79 2.88 -0.06 -15.22
CA PHE A 79 1.65 0.75 -15.21
C PHE A 79 1.84 2.06 -15.99
N ARG A 80 2.87 2.84 -15.64
CA ARG A 80 3.13 4.15 -16.26
C ARG A 80 3.33 4.01 -17.77
N ASN A 81 4.15 3.05 -18.19
CA ASN A 81 4.48 2.83 -19.60
C ASN A 81 3.27 2.34 -20.41
N ALA A 82 2.35 1.59 -19.80
CA ALA A 82 1.12 1.16 -20.46
C ALA A 82 0.05 2.26 -20.49
N ALA A 83 -0.07 3.05 -19.42
CA ALA A 83 -1.10 4.07 -19.27
C ALA A 83 -0.84 5.34 -20.10
N LEU A 84 0.40 5.84 -20.13
CA LEU A 84 0.71 7.11 -20.80
C LEU A 84 0.34 7.11 -22.30
N PRO A 85 0.69 6.08 -23.11
CA PRO A 85 0.28 6.04 -24.51
C PRO A 85 -1.24 6.07 -24.70
N ILE A 86 -2.00 5.43 -23.80
CA ILE A 86 -3.46 5.43 -23.83
C ILE A 86 -3.99 6.84 -23.58
N ILE A 87 -3.46 7.52 -22.55
CA ILE A 87 -3.82 8.91 -22.23
C ILE A 87 -3.57 9.82 -23.44
N GLU A 88 -2.37 9.76 -24.03
CA GLU A 88 -2.03 10.59 -25.20
C GLU A 88 -2.98 10.34 -26.39
N GLN A 89 -3.27 9.07 -26.69
CA GLN A 89 -4.20 8.71 -27.77
C GLN A 89 -5.62 9.24 -27.53
N LEU A 90 -6.10 9.21 -26.30
CA LEU A 90 -7.43 9.71 -25.93
C LEU A 90 -7.50 11.24 -26.04
N LEU A 91 -6.47 11.93 -25.55
CA LEU A 91 -6.37 13.39 -25.65
C LEU A 91 -6.34 13.85 -27.11
N VAL A 92 -5.58 13.18 -27.99
CA VAL A 92 -5.57 13.48 -29.44
C VAL A 92 -6.95 13.27 -30.06
N LYS A 93 -7.70 12.27 -29.62
CA LYS A 93 -9.08 11.99 -30.06
C LYS A 93 -10.12 12.90 -29.41
N SER A 94 -9.71 13.87 -28.58
CA SER A 94 -10.61 14.72 -27.79
C SER A 94 -11.59 13.92 -26.93
N LYS A 95 -11.15 12.76 -26.42
CA LYS A 95 -11.89 11.94 -25.45
C LYS A 95 -11.24 12.11 -24.07
N PRO A 96 -12.00 12.42 -23.01
CA PRO A 96 -11.44 12.62 -21.68
C PRO A 96 -10.95 11.28 -21.08
N PRO A 97 -9.66 11.16 -20.70
CA PRO A 97 -9.17 10.03 -19.92
C PRO A 97 -9.70 10.13 -18.48
N ILE A 98 -10.34 9.07 -17.99
CA ILE A 98 -10.86 8.98 -16.62
C ILE A 98 -10.00 7.98 -15.84
N VAL A 99 -9.01 8.48 -15.10
CA VAL A 99 -8.14 7.66 -14.27
C VAL A 99 -8.82 7.40 -12.93
N VAL A 100 -9.06 6.13 -12.59
CA VAL A 100 -9.77 5.74 -11.36
C VAL A 100 -9.02 4.63 -10.65
N GLY A 101 -8.80 4.75 -9.34
CA GLY A 101 -8.13 3.67 -8.62
C GLY A 101 -7.80 3.95 -7.17
N GLY A 102 -7.49 2.88 -6.43
CA GLY A 102 -7.05 2.96 -5.04
C GLY A 102 -5.53 3.06 -4.87
N THR A 103 -4.76 2.83 -5.94
CA THR A 103 -3.29 2.83 -5.88
C THR A 103 -2.78 4.23 -6.19
N ASN A 104 -2.84 5.11 -5.18
CA ASN A 104 -2.44 6.52 -5.34
C ASN A 104 -1.04 6.70 -5.93
N TYR A 105 -0.09 5.79 -5.66
CA TYR A 105 1.25 5.87 -6.23
C TYR A 105 1.28 5.66 -7.75
N TYR A 106 0.38 4.84 -8.31
CA TYR A 106 0.20 4.70 -9.75
C TYR A 106 -0.32 6.01 -10.36
N ILE A 107 -1.33 6.61 -9.72
CA ILE A 107 -1.86 7.91 -10.12
C ILE A 107 -0.76 8.98 -10.09
N GLU A 108 0.07 9.00 -9.04
CA GLU A 108 1.20 9.92 -8.97
C GLU A 108 2.20 9.73 -10.12
N SER A 109 2.41 8.49 -10.59
CA SER A 109 3.32 8.24 -11.72
C SER A 109 2.82 8.81 -13.05
N LEU A 110 1.51 9.03 -13.19
CA LEU A 110 0.90 9.65 -14.37
C LEU A 110 0.93 11.18 -14.28
N LEU A 111 0.61 11.69 -13.10
CA LEU A 111 0.44 13.13 -12.88
C LEU A 111 1.77 13.90 -12.89
N TRP A 112 2.87 13.29 -12.46
CA TRP A 112 4.16 13.95 -12.34
C TRP A 112 5.23 13.29 -13.19
N ASP A 113 6.11 14.12 -13.76
CA ASP A 113 7.00 13.67 -14.82
C ASP A 113 8.21 12.86 -14.32
N ILE A 114 8.78 13.26 -13.18
CA ILE A 114 10.10 12.82 -12.68
C ILE A 114 9.96 11.76 -11.57
N LEU A 115 8.74 11.28 -11.27
CA LEU A 115 8.52 10.36 -10.15
C LEU A 115 9.06 8.95 -10.38
N VAL A 116 8.98 8.46 -11.61
CA VAL A 116 9.36 7.11 -12.01
C VAL A 116 10.18 7.23 -13.28
N ASP A 117 11.42 6.74 -13.26
CA ASP A 117 12.33 6.85 -14.40
C ASP A 117 11.77 6.11 -15.63
N ALA A 118 11.90 6.73 -16.80
CA ALA A 118 11.37 6.18 -18.03
C ALA A 118 12.22 5.08 -18.65
N LYS A 119 13.49 5.04 -18.28
CA LYS A 119 14.45 4.05 -18.76
C LYS A 119 14.58 2.98 -17.70
N GLU A 120 14.49 1.72 -18.12
CA GLU A 120 15.06 0.65 -17.32
C GLU A 120 16.55 0.93 -17.18
N ASP A 121 17.03 0.78 -15.95
CA ASP A 121 18.42 0.98 -15.61
C ASP A 121 19.29 0.10 -16.51
N GLN A 122 20.18 0.70 -17.32
CA GLN A 122 21.17 -0.07 -18.07
C GLN A 122 22.03 -0.82 -17.06
N VAL A 123 21.92 -2.14 -17.04
CA VAL A 123 22.61 -3.00 -16.09
C VAL A 123 24.10 -2.98 -16.41
N THR A 124 24.87 -2.18 -15.68
CA THR A 124 26.32 -2.26 -15.62
C THR A 124 26.69 -3.23 -14.51
N THR A 125 27.08 -4.45 -14.87
CA THR A 125 27.56 -5.44 -13.89
C THR A 125 28.92 -5.00 -13.35
N ASN A 126 28.93 -4.24 -12.26
CA ASN A 126 30.14 -4.01 -11.48
C ASN A 126 30.27 -5.11 -10.42
N GLY A 127 31.49 -5.65 -10.24
CA GLY A 127 31.80 -6.89 -9.50
C GLY A 127 31.54 -6.94 -7.99
N LEU A 128 30.63 -6.11 -7.44
CA LEU A 128 30.19 -6.08 -6.05
C LEU A 128 28.72 -6.54 -5.92
N GLN A 129 28.37 -7.63 -6.59
CA GLN A 129 27.01 -8.20 -6.55
C GLN A 129 26.84 -9.11 -5.33
N LEU A 130 26.03 -8.69 -4.36
CA LEU A 130 25.35 -9.60 -3.45
C LEU A 130 24.27 -10.32 -4.26
N SER A 131 24.33 -11.65 -4.32
CA SER A 131 23.27 -12.43 -4.95
C SER A 131 21.96 -12.27 -4.18
N ALA A 132 20.84 -12.52 -4.86
CA ALA A 132 19.52 -12.49 -4.23
C ALA A 132 19.43 -13.45 -3.04
N ASP A 133 20.07 -14.62 -3.12
CA ASP A 133 20.08 -15.62 -2.06
C ASP A 133 20.86 -15.17 -0.83
N VAL A 134 22.01 -14.52 -1.03
CA VAL A 134 22.79 -13.95 0.08
C VAL A 134 22.00 -12.82 0.74
N MET A 135 21.39 -11.93 -0.07
CA MET A 135 20.52 -10.89 0.48
C MET A 135 19.34 -11.48 1.23
N ALA A 136 18.78 -12.61 0.78
CA ALA A 136 17.67 -13.29 1.44
C ALA A 136 18.08 -13.89 2.80
N ALA A 137 19.29 -14.46 2.90
CA ALA A 137 19.84 -15.04 4.11
C ALA A 137 20.24 -13.99 5.17
N MET A 138 20.65 -12.80 4.75
CA MET A 138 21.03 -11.71 5.68
C MET A 138 19.82 -11.18 6.46
N SER A 139 20.03 -10.85 7.72
CA SER A 139 19.07 -10.10 8.53
C SER A 139 18.87 -8.69 7.97
N THR A 140 17.76 -8.05 8.32
CA THR A 140 17.47 -6.69 7.84
C THR A 140 18.47 -5.67 8.39
N ALA A 141 18.98 -5.89 9.60
CA ALA A 141 20.01 -5.03 10.20
C ALA A 141 21.33 -5.12 9.42
N GLU A 142 21.76 -6.32 9.03
CA GLU A 142 22.97 -6.51 8.23
C GLU A 142 22.83 -5.88 6.83
N LEU A 143 21.67 -6.01 6.19
CA LEU A 143 21.40 -5.33 4.91
C LEU A 143 21.44 -3.80 5.07
N HIS A 144 20.86 -3.27 6.15
CA HIS A 144 20.88 -1.83 6.44
C HIS A 144 22.32 -1.33 6.67
N GLN A 145 23.11 -2.06 7.44
CA GLN A 145 24.52 -1.76 7.66
C GLN A 145 25.32 -1.85 6.35
N HIS A 146 25.07 -2.85 5.52
CA HIS A 146 25.70 -2.99 4.22
C HIS A 146 25.39 -1.80 3.31
N LEU A 147 24.11 -1.39 3.21
CA LEU A 147 23.69 -0.18 2.49
C LEU A 147 24.45 1.06 2.99
N GLY A 148 24.62 1.19 4.31
CA GLY A 148 25.34 2.32 4.92
C GLY A 148 26.81 2.44 4.52
N LYS A 149 27.45 1.37 4.04
CA LYS A 149 28.87 1.39 3.62
C LYS A 149 29.10 2.17 2.33
N PHE A 150 28.10 2.25 1.45
CA PHE A 150 28.23 2.93 0.14
C PHE A 150 27.16 4.02 -0.09
N ASP A 151 26.01 3.97 0.59
CA ASP A 151 24.94 4.97 0.49
C ASP A 151 24.38 5.33 1.89
N ALA A 152 25.17 6.08 2.65
CA ALA A 152 24.79 6.58 3.97
C ALA A 152 23.52 7.47 3.94
N GLY A 153 23.30 8.21 2.85
CA GLY A 153 22.10 9.04 2.67
C GLY A 153 20.82 8.20 2.63
N SER A 154 20.82 7.10 1.87
CA SER A 154 19.68 6.18 1.84
C SER A 154 19.53 5.42 3.15
N ALA A 155 20.63 5.00 3.78
CA ALA A 155 20.58 4.35 5.09
C ALA A 155 19.96 5.24 6.18
N ASN A 156 20.24 6.56 6.15
CA ASN A 156 19.65 7.52 7.08
C ASN A 156 18.17 7.78 6.83
N ARG A 157 17.73 7.72 5.57
CA ARG A 157 16.34 8.03 5.20
C ARG A 157 15.41 6.82 5.23
N ILE A 158 15.96 5.61 5.11
CA ILE A 158 15.20 4.36 5.12
C ILE A 158 15.27 3.76 6.51
N HIS A 159 14.09 3.56 7.14
CA HIS A 159 14.01 2.90 8.43
C HIS A 159 14.65 1.50 8.39
N PRO A 160 15.47 1.09 9.39
CA PRO A 160 16.17 -0.20 9.37
C PRO A 160 15.26 -1.42 9.17
N ASN A 161 14.03 -1.40 9.70
CA ASN A 161 13.07 -2.49 9.49
C ASN A 161 12.44 -2.53 8.07
N ASN A 162 12.74 -1.58 7.18
CA ASN A 162 12.15 -1.54 5.83
C ASN A 162 13.02 -2.30 4.81
N ARG A 163 13.05 -3.63 4.99
CA ARG A 163 13.86 -4.55 4.17
C ARG A 163 13.72 -4.31 2.67
N ARG A 164 12.49 -4.15 2.17
CA ARG A 164 12.21 -3.97 0.73
C ARG A 164 12.89 -2.71 0.17
N LYS A 165 12.82 -1.58 0.88
CA LYS A 165 13.47 -0.34 0.43
C LYS A 165 14.98 -0.43 0.51
N ILE A 166 15.51 -1.13 1.52
CA ILE A 166 16.95 -1.37 1.67
C ILE A 166 17.48 -2.21 0.50
N GLN A 167 16.83 -3.35 0.23
CA GLN A 167 17.17 -4.22 -0.91
C GLN A 167 17.11 -3.46 -2.22
N ARG A 168 16.03 -2.69 -2.46
CA ARG A 168 15.92 -1.88 -3.68
C ARG A 168 17.06 -0.85 -3.83
N ALA A 169 17.49 -0.22 -2.74
CA ALA A 169 18.62 0.72 -2.79
C ALA A 169 19.94 0.02 -3.13
N ILE A 170 20.15 -1.18 -2.60
CA ILE A 170 21.31 -2.03 -2.93
C ILE A 170 21.26 -2.47 -4.41
N GLU A 171 20.12 -2.98 -4.87
CA GLU A 171 19.90 -3.41 -6.26
C GLU A 171 20.12 -2.26 -7.26
N VAL A 172 19.68 -1.05 -6.93
CA VAL A 172 19.90 0.15 -7.77
C VAL A 172 21.40 0.44 -7.90
N TYR A 173 22.15 0.38 -6.80
CA TYR A 173 23.60 0.59 -6.83
C TYR A 173 24.31 -0.52 -7.63
N GLN A 174 23.93 -1.77 -7.42
CA GLN A 174 24.51 -2.92 -8.12
C GLN A 174 24.23 -2.93 -9.62
N SER A 175 23.06 -2.44 -10.04
CA SER A 175 22.67 -2.39 -11.45
C SER A 175 23.23 -1.17 -12.18
N THR A 176 23.34 -0.01 -11.52
CA THR A 176 23.70 1.25 -12.20
C THR A 176 25.06 1.82 -11.84
N GLY A 177 25.69 1.31 -10.77
CA GLY A 177 26.87 1.93 -10.18
C GLY A 177 26.60 3.26 -9.44
N LYS A 178 25.38 3.81 -9.53
CA LYS A 178 24.97 5.04 -8.84
C LYS A 178 24.14 4.70 -7.60
N THR A 179 24.42 5.38 -6.51
CA THR A 179 23.64 5.25 -5.27
C THR A 179 22.23 5.81 -5.46
N LEU A 180 21.29 5.36 -4.63
CA LEU A 180 19.92 5.88 -4.68
C LEU A 180 19.88 7.35 -4.27
N THR A 181 20.76 7.77 -3.34
CA THR A 181 20.92 9.19 -2.97
C THR A 181 21.31 10.06 -4.16
N GLU A 182 22.30 9.63 -4.96
CA GLU A 182 22.72 10.36 -6.16
C GLU A 182 21.59 10.48 -7.19
N LYS A 183 20.89 9.37 -7.49
CA LYS A 183 19.76 9.39 -8.43
C LYS A 183 18.67 10.36 -8.03
N LEU A 184 18.34 10.42 -6.73
CA LEU A 184 17.32 11.33 -6.24
C LEU A 184 17.77 12.79 -6.27
N LEU A 185 19.06 13.04 -6.09
CA LEU A 185 19.63 14.36 -6.26
C LEU A 185 19.59 14.79 -7.74
N GLU A 186 19.90 13.89 -8.67
CA GLU A 186 19.73 14.12 -10.11
C GLU A 186 18.26 14.44 -10.45
N GLN A 187 17.29 13.68 -9.93
CA GLN A 187 15.86 13.94 -10.11
C GLN A 187 15.42 15.29 -9.54
N ARG A 188 15.96 15.70 -8.39
CA ARG A 188 15.66 17.00 -7.77
C ARG A 188 16.24 18.17 -8.58
N ASN A 189 17.39 17.96 -9.23
CA ASN A 189 18.07 18.99 -10.01
C ASN A 189 17.53 19.16 -11.44
N GLN A 190 16.68 18.25 -11.91
CA GLN A 190 15.98 18.41 -13.18
C GLN A 190 15.03 19.63 -13.16
N PRO A 191 14.69 20.23 -14.31
CA PRO A 191 13.79 21.39 -14.37
C PRO A 191 12.43 21.11 -13.71
N GLY A 192 12.07 21.91 -12.70
CA GLY A 192 10.86 21.71 -11.90
C GLY A 192 10.90 20.52 -10.95
N GLY A 193 12.04 19.82 -10.88
CA GLY A 193 12.34 18.72 -9.99
C GLY A 193 12.14 19.10 -8.53
N ASN A 194 11.54 18.19 -7.77
CA ASN A 194 11.34 18.35 -6.34
C ASN A 194 11.38 16.97 -5.68
N ARG A 195 11.32 16.93 -4.35
CA ARG A 195 11.35 15.68 -3.58
C ARG A 195 10.22 14.70 -3.92
N LEU A 196 9.16 15.15 -4.57
CA LEU A 196 7.97 14.36 -4.88
C LEU A 196 7.76 14.13 -6.39
N GLY A 197 8.77 14.33 -7.24
CA GLY A 197 8.71 13.88 -8.63
C GLY A 197 8.41 14.96 -9.66
N GLY A 198 8.68 16.23 -9.36
CA GLY A 198 8.82 17.25 -10.40
C GLY A 198 7.54 18.03 -10.75
N PRO A 199 7.48 18.64 -11.95
CA PRO A 199 6.31 19.39 -12.42
C PRO A 199 5.16 18.45 -12.83
N LEU A 200 3.96 19.03 -12.99
CA LEU A 200 2.84 18.27 -13.54
C LEU A 200 3.08 17.92 -15.01
N ARG A 201 2.87 16.65 -15.35
CA ARG A 201 2.94 16.14 -16.73
C ARG A 201 1.83 16.72 -17.59
N TYR A 202 0.64 16.85 -17.01
CA TYR A 202 -0.54 17.36 -17.69
C TYR A 202 -1.09 18.60 -16.98
N PRO A 203 -1.03 19.78 -17.62
CA PRO A 203 -1.53 21.01 -17.02
C PRO A 203 -3.06 21.00 -16.86
N HIS A 204 -3.76 20.22 -17.69
CA HIS A 204 -5.22 20.13 -17.70
C HIS A 204 -5.73 18.89 -16.97
N THR A 205 -5.64 18.93 -15.63
CA THR A 205 -6.01 17.81 -14.75
C THR A 205 -7.04 18.26 -13.70
N ILE A 206 -8.11 17.48 -13.54
CA ILE A 206 -9.12 17.66 -12.49
C ILE A 206 -8.99 16.49 -11.49
N LEU A 207 -8.82 16.80 -10.21
CA LEU A 207 -8.81 15.78 -9.15
C LEU A 207 -10.13 15.79 -8.38
N LEU A 208 -10.86 14.68 -8.45
CA LEU A 208 -12.08 14.46 -7.69
C LEU A 208 -11.78 13.47 -6.56
N TRP A 209 -12.04 13.86 -5.32
CA TRP A 209 -11.80 13.00 -4.16
C TRP A 209 -13.10 12.61 -3.48
N LEU A 210 -13.44 11.33 -3.60
CA LEU A 210 -14.59 10.73 -2.93
C LEU A 210 -14.23 10.46 -1.47
N ARG A 211 -14.90 11.19 -0.58
CA ARG A 211 -14.69 11.11 0.86
C ARG A 211 -15.95 10.59 1.54
N CYS A 212 -15.75 9.77 2.57
CA CYS A 212 -16.83 9.18 3.37
C CYS A 212 -16.42 9.29 4.84
N GLN A 213 -17.39 9.53 5.72
CA GLN A 213 -17.18 9.38 7.15
C GLN A 213 -16.71 7.96 7.48
N GLN A 214 -15.73 7.84 8.39
CA GLN A 214 -15.00 6.59 8.58
C GLN A 214 -15.88 5.46 9.14
N ASP A 215 -16.85 5.78 10.00
CA ASP A 215 -17.70 4.77 10.62
C ASP A 215 -18.66 4.17 9.59
N GLY A 216 -19.38 5.02 8.84
CA GLY A 216 -20.19 4.57 7.70
C GLY A 216 -19.37 3.86 6.62
N LEU A 217 -18.11 4.25 6.41
CA LEU A 217 -17.23 3.54 5.48
C LEU A 217 -16.87 2.13 5.98
N ASN A 218 -16.60 1.96 7.28
CA ASN A 218 -16.27 0.65 7.84
C ASN A 218 -17.45 -0.33 7.65
N GLU A 219 -18.68 0.11 7.91
CA GLU A 219 -19.87 -0.73 7.70
C GLU A 219 -20.04 -1.15 6.23
N ARG A 220 -19.81 -0.24 5.29
CA ARG A 220 -19.85 -0.54 3.85
C ARG A 220 -18.77 -1.55 3.45
N LEU A 221 -17.57 -1.41 4.01
CA LEU A 221 -16.47 -2.34 3.75
C LEU A 221 -16.77 -3.73 4.28
N ASP A 222 -17.39 -3.83 5.46
CA ASP A 222 -17.76 -5.10 6.06
C ASP A 222 -18.85 -5.80 5.23
N LYS A 223 -19.94 -5.09 4.91
CA LYS A 223 -21.01 -5.60 4.03
C LYS A 223 -20.49 -6.00 2.65
N ARG A 224 -19.49 -5.28 2.14
CA ARG A 224 -18.87 -5.61 0.86
C ARG A 224 -18.15 -6.97 0.92
N VAL A 225 -17.46 -7.29 2.01
CA VAL A 225 -16.83 -8.61 2.17
C VAL A 225 -17.91 -9.70 2.26
N ASP A 226 -19.01 -9.43 2.95
CA ASP A 226 -20.14 -10.37 3.00
C ASP A 226 -20.74 -10.62 1.60
N ASN A 227 -20.94 -9.55 0.83
CA ASN A 227 -21.39 -9.64 -0.56
C ASN A 227 -20.39 -10.37 -1.48
N MET A 228 -19.08 -10.28 -1.21
CA MET A 228 -18.07 -11.01 -1.98
C MET A 228 -18.25 -12.52 -1.80
N LEU A 229 -18.55 -13.00 -0.58
CA LEU A 229 -18.87 -14.42 -0.36
C LEU A 229 -20.07 -14.85 -1.20
N GLN A 230 -21.15 -14.06 -1.18
CA GLN A 230 -22.34 -14.31 -1.99
C GLN A 230 -22.05 -14.35 -3.49
N GLN A 231 -21.06 -13.59 -3.97
CA GLN A 231 -20.64 -13.58 -5.37
C GLN A 231 -19.79 -14.80 -5.75
N GLY A 232 -19.43 -15.66 -4.79
CA GLY A 232 -18.58 -16.83 -5.03
C GLY A 232 -17.10 -16.59 -4.78
N LEU A 233 -16.74 -15.68 -3.86
CA LEU A 233 -15.34 -15.43 -3.49
C LEU A 233 -14.59 -16.71 -3.13
N LEU A 234 -15.19 -17.61 -2.33
CA LEU A 234 -14.50 -18.84 -1.92
C LEU A 234 -14.10 -19.69 -3.12
N LYS A 235 -15.02 -19.84 -4.08
CA LYS A 235 -14.78 -20.56 -5.33
C LYS A 235 -13.67 -19.91 -6.16
N GLU A 236 -13.72 -18.59 -6.36
CA GLU A 236 -12.67 -17.85 -7.09
C GLU A 236 -11.29 -18.06 -6.43
N LEU A 237 -11.21 -17.93 -5.10
CA LEU A 237 -9.96 -18.10 -4.38
C LEU A 237 -9.44 -19.53 -4.46
N ARG A 238 -10.31 -20.54 -4.44
CA ARG A 238 -9.94 -21.95 -4.62
C ARG A 238 -9.38 -22.22 -6.01
N GLU A 239 -10.07 -21.77 -7.05
CA GLU A 239 -9.63 -21.92 -8.44
C GLU A 239 -8.27 -21.24 -8.66
N PHE A 240 -8.13 -20.02 -8.14
CA PHE A 240 -6.86 -19.30 -8.16
C PHE A 240 -5.77 -20.05 -7.38
N HIS A 241 -6.07 -20.52 -6.16
CA HIS A 241 -5.12 -21.24 -5.33
C HIS A 241 -4.58 -22.48 -6.03
N ASN A 242 -5.47 -23.31 -6.58
CA ASN A 242 -5.10 -24.56 -7.24
C ASN A 242 -4.30 -24.30 -8.52
N SER A 243 -4.66 -23.25 -9.28
CA SER A 243 -3.97 -22.91 -10.53
C SER A 243 -2.56 -22.35 -10.32
N TYR A 244 -2.29 -21.77 -9.16
CA TYR A 244 -1.03 -21.09 -8.87
C TYR A 244 -0.28 -21.64 -7.66
N ALA A 245 -0.68 -22.79 -7.09
CA ALA A 245 -0.12 -23.35 -5.85
C ALA A 245 1.41 -23.46 -5.88
N ASP A 246 1.97 -23.92 -7.01
CA ASP A 246 3.41 -24.09 -7.23
C ASP A 246 4.19 -22.75 -7.23
N VAL A 247 3.51 -21.66 -7.59
CA VAL A 247 4.06 -20.29 -7.57
C VAL A 247 3.80 -19.61 -6.21
N THR A 248 2.75 -20.02 -5.50
CA THR A 248 2.22 -19.35 -4.30
C THR A 248 3.08 -19.59 -3.06
N LEU A 249 3.72 -20.76 -2.96
CA LEU A 249 4.41 -21.19 -1.73
C LEU A 249 5.68 -20.38 -1.41
N GLN A 250 6.25 -19.63 -2.37
CA GLN A 250 7.58 -19.04 -2.18
C GLN A 250 7.59 -17.55 -1.75
N ALA A 251 6.52 -16.76 -1.96
CA ALA A 251 6.50 -15.38 -1.47
C ALA A 251 5.12 -14.67 -1.54
N TYR A 252 4.37 -14.61 -0.43
CA TYR A 252 3.23 -13.66 -0.24
C TYR A 252 3.61 -12.17 -0.25
N THR A 253 4.84 -11.86 -0.68
CA THR A 253 5.42 -10.52 -0.70
C THR A 253 5.65 -10.00 -2.11
N LYS A 254 5.24 -10.72 -3.17
CA LYS A 254 5.44 -10.34 -4.57
C LYS A 254 4.16 -10.51 -5.39
N GLY A 255 4.02 -9.66 -6.42
CA GLY A 255 2.95 -9.75 -7.42
C GLY A 255 1.54 -9.74 -6.82
N VAL A 256 0.64 -10.49 -7.48
CA VAL A 256 -0.76 -10.68 -7.10
C VAL A 256 -0.94 -11.31 -5.71
N LEU A 257 0.07 -12.01 -5.18
CA LEU A 257 0.01 -12.62 -3.85
C LEU A 257 -0.01 -11.58 -2.71
N GLN A 258 0.25 -10.31 -3.02
CA GLN A 258 0.05 -9.20 -2.08
C GLN A 258 -1.42 -8.79 -1.91
N THR A 259 -2.32 -9.29 -2.76
CA THR A 259 -3.74 -8.93 -2.81
C THR A 259 -4.39 -9.13 -1.43
N ILE A 260 -5.11 -8.10 -0.99
CA ILE A 260 -6.04 -8.20 0.13
C ILE A 260 -7.23 -9.02 -0.35
N GLY A 261 -7.51 -10.16 0.28
CA GLY A 261 -8.58 -11.08 -0.14
C GLY A 261 -8.09 -12.51 -0.32
N TYR A 262 -6.87 -12.71 -0.82
CA TYR A 262 -6.32 -14.05 -1.03
C TYR A 262 -5.47 -14.53 0.14
N LYS A 263 -4.49 -13.72 0.57
CA LYS A 263 -3.53 -14.11 1.63
C LYS A 263 -4.21 -14.41 2.97
N GLU A 264 -5.34 -13.77 3.25
CA GLU A 264 -6.14 -14.03 4.46
C GLU A 264 -6.77 -15.42 4.45
N PHE A 265 -7.04 -15.99 3.27
CA PHE A 265 -7.72 -17.28 3.10
C PHE A 265 -6.73 -18.43 2.86
N VAL A 266 -5.45 -18.16 2.65
CA VAL A 266 -4.41 -19.19 2.47
C VAL A 266 -4.44 -20.27 3.56
N PRO A 267 -4.54 -19.96 4.87
CA PRO A 267 -4.59 -21.00 5.89
C PRO A 267 -5.80 -21.94 5.73
N TYR A 268 -6.95 -21.40 5.32
CA TYR A 268 -8.15 -22.18 5.01
C TYR A 268 -7.94 -23.05 3.77
N LEU A 269 -7.44 -22.44 2.68
CA LEU A 269 -7.25 -23.10 1.39
C LEU A 269 -6.22 -24.24 1.45
N MET A 270 -5.21 -24.13 2.32
CA MET A 270 -4.22 -25.19 2.56
C MET A 270 -4.78 -26.36 3.38
N LYS A 271 -5.78 -26.10 4.23
CA LYS A 271 -6.34 -27.09 5.17
C LYS A 271 -7.49 -27.88 4.57
N TYR A 272 -8.28 -27.25 3.69
CA TYR A 272 -9.49 -27.81 3.11
C TYR A 272 -9.38 -27.93 1.58
N ASP A 273 -10.18 -28.81 0.98
CA ASP A 273 -10.24 -29.02 -0.47
C ASP A 273 -11.56 -28.53 -1.07
N ALA A 274 -11.71 -28.69 -2.39
CA ALA A 274 -12.91 -28.26 -3.11
C ALA A 274 -14.19 -29.04 -2.70
N GLN A 275 -14.06 -30.26 -2.16
CA GLN A 275 -15.23 -31.01 -1.69
C GLN A 275 -15.77 -30.40 -0.40
N GLN A 276 -14.86 -30.00 0.50
CA GLN A 276 -15.24 -29.31 1.72
C GLN A 276 -15.81 -27.92 1.44
N ASP A 277 -15.23 -27.19 0.47
CA ASP A 277 -15.76 -25.90 0.04
C ASP A 277 -17.21 -26.02 -0.45
N ALA A 278 -17.56 -27.10 -1.17
CA ALA A 278 -18.93 -27.33 -1.65
C ALA A 278 -19.94 -27.49 -0.49
N LYS A 279 -19.57 -28.19 0.59
CA LYS A 279 -20.42 -28.31 1.80
C LYS A 279 -20.59 -26.96 2.50
N VAL A 280 -19.52 -26.17 2.56
CA VAL A 280 -19.55 -24.81 3.11
C VAL A 280 -20.45 -23.91 2.27
N GLU A 281 -20.36 -23.99 0.94
CA GLU A 281 -21.19 -23.23 0.02
C GLU A 281 -22.68 -23.61 0.15
N GLU A 282 -22.98 -24.90 0.27
CA GLU A 282 -24.34 -25.39 0.53
C GLU A 282 -24.90 -24.82 1.85
N TYR A 283 -24.11 -24.86 2.92
CA TYR A 283 -24.48 -24.24 4.19
C TYR A 283 -24.74 -22.73 4.04
N LEU A 284 -23.83 -22.00 3.39
CA LEU A 284 -23.98 -20.56 3.19
C LEU A 284 -25.21 -20.23 2.36
N SER A 285 -25.48 -20.98 1.30
CA SER A 285 -26.64 -20.76 0.43
C SER A 285 -27.98 -20.90 1.18
N THR A 286 -28.09 -21.88 2.08
CA THR A 286 -29.28 -22.10 2.92
C THR A 286 -29.45 -21.03 4.01
N HIS A 287 -28.38 -20.32 4.35
CA HIS A 287 -28.33 -19.27 5.38
C HIS A 287 -28.14 -17.86 4.79
N GLN A 288 -28.52 -17.65 3.52
CA GLN A 288 -28.43 -16.34 2.85
C GLN A 288 -27.02 -15.73 2.90
N TYR A 289 -25.99 -16.58 2.85
CA TYR A 289 -24.57 -16.23 2.95
C TYR A 289 -24.17 -15.50 4.25
N GLN A 290 -24.97 -15.64 5.30
CA GLN A 290 -24.57 -15.19 6.63
C GLN A 290 -23.63 -16.21 7.26
N LEU A 291 -22.48 -15.72 7.74
CA LEU A 291 -21.54 -16.54 8.50
C LEU A 291 -22.18 -16.95 9.84
N PRO A 292 -21.96 -18.20 10.30
CA PRO A 292 -22.61 -18.72 11.50
C PRO A 292 -22.15 -18.00 12.76
N THR A 293 -23.04 -17.89 13.73
CA THR A 293 -22.71 -17.44 15.09
C THR A 293 -21.95 -18.51 15.87
N SER A 294 -21.32 -18.12 16.98
CA SER A 294 -20.65 -19.08 17.88
C SER A 294 -21.59 -20.18 18.38
N GLU A 295 -22.87 -19.86 18.59
CA GLU A 295 -23.90 -20.81 19.02
C GLU A 295 -24.25 -21.81 17.90
N GLN A 296 -24.41 -21.31 16.67
CA GLN A 296 -24.67 -22.16 15.50
C GLN A 296 -23.49 -23.09 15.20
N LEU A 297 -22.26 -22.61 15.35
CA LEU A 297 -21.06 -23.45 15.23
C LEU A 297 -21.02 -24.55 16.28
N ALA A 298 -21.34 -24.24 17.55
CA ALA A 298 -21.36 -25.23 18.62
C ALA A 298 -22.45 -26.29 18.41
N ALA A 299 -23.61 -25.92 17.85
CA ALA A 299 -24.66 -26.88 17.51
C ALA A 299 -24.18 -27.88 16.42
N LEU A 300 -23.52 -27.39 15.38
CA LEU A 300 -22.97 -28.24 14.31
C LEU A 300 -21.88 -29.21 14.79
N GLU A 301 -21.09 -28.83 15.80
CA GLU A 301 -20.09 -29.73 16.42
C GLU A 301 -20.74 -30.95 17.10
N THR A 302 -22.00 -30.83 17.55
CA THR A 302 -22.72 -31.92 18.24
C THR A 302 -23.47 -32.88 17.31
N GLU A 303 -23.63 -32.54 16.02
CA GLU A 303 -24.41 -33.31 15.02
C GLU A 303 -23.52 -34.15 14.08
N ASP A 304 -22.36 -34.64 14.55
CA ASP A 304 -21.35 -35.35 13.73
C ASP A 304 -20.84 -34.57 12.50
N ALA A 305 -21.10 -33.25 12.44
CA ALA A 305 -20.65 -32.34 11.38
C ALA A 305 -19.40 -31.53 11.78
N GLU A 306 -18.52 -32.14 12.60
CA GLU A 306 -17.34 -31.48 13.20
C GLU A 306 -16.42 -30.83 12.14
N GLN A 307 -16.18 -31.50 11.02
CA GLN A 307 -15.35 -30.97 9.94
C GLN A 307 -15.99 -29.74 9.27
N LEU A 308 -17.32 -29.73 9.10
CA LEU A 308 -18.06 -28.59 8.56
C LEU A 308 -18.00 -27.41 9.52
N ALA A 309 -18.28 -27.62 10.80
CA ALA A 309 -18.17 -26.60 11.84
C ALA A 309 -16.76 -25.99 11.89
N ALA A 310 -15.71 -26.82 11.87
CA ALA A 310 -14.33 -26.36 11.83
C ALA A 310 -14.03 -25.51 10.58
N SER A 311 -14.48 -25.94 9.40
CA SER A 311 -14.28 -25.18 8.16
C SER A 311 -15.02 -23.84 8.15
N LEU A 312 -16.26 -23.79 8.63
CA LEU A 312 -17.04 -22.54 8.75
C LEU A 312 -16.41 -21.57 9.74
N LYS A 313 -15.85 -22.08 10.85
CA LYS A 313 -15.11 -21.29 11.83
C LYS A 313 -13.84 -20.68 11.25
N ASP A 314 -13.05 -21.48 10.53
CA ASP A 314 -11.83 -21.00 9.87
C ASP A 314 -12.15 -19.97 8.78
N LEU A 315 -13.20 -20.22 7.98
CA LEU A 315 -13.70 -19.26 6.98
C LEU A 315 -14.14 -17.94 7.62
N SER A 316 -14.87 -18.01 8.74
CA SER A 316 -15.32 -16.83 9.49
C SER A 316 -14.12 -16.01 9.99
N SER A 317 -13.06 -16.68 10.46
CA SER A 317 -11.81 -16.03 10.86
C SER A 317 -11.13 -15.33 9.69
N CYS A 318 -11.05 -15.99 8.53
CA CYS A 318 -10.48 -15.40 7.30
C CYS A 318 -11.25 -14.15 6.86
N CYS A 319 -12.58 -14.20 6.90
CA CYS A 319 -13.44 -13.05 6.57
C CYS A 319 -13.27 -11.89 7.57
N ALA A 320 -13.15 -12.19 8.86
CA ALA A 320 -12.88 -11.18 9.88
C ALA A 320 -11.52 -10.48 9.67
N GLU A 321 -10.48 -11.23 9.32
CA GLU A 321 -9.18 -10.66 8.98
C GLU A 321 -9.26 -9.83 7.68
N LEU A 322 -9.97 -10.31 6.65
CA LEU A 322 -10.19 -9.57 5.40
C LEU A 322 -10.87 -8.21 5.67
N LYS A 323 -11.93 -8.20 6.49
CA LYS A 323 -12.59 -6.95 6.92
C LYS A 323 -11.60 -6.03 7.65
N LEU A 324 -10.80 -6.56 8.57
CA LEU A 324 -9.79 -5.80 9.32
C LEU A 324 -8.73 -5.16 8.40
N VAL A 325 -8.12 -5.94 7.50
CA VAL A 325 -7.08 -5.42 6.61
C VAL A 325 -7.63 -4.44 5.58
N THR A 326 -8.88 -4.62 5.14
CA THR A 326 -9.58 -3.69 4.24
C THR A 326 -9.82 -2.33 4.91
N ARG A 327 -10.26 -2.31 6.18
CA ARG A 327 -10.37 -1.08 6.98
C ARG A 327 -9.02 -0.41 7.23
N ARG A 328 -7.95 -1.19 7.44
CA ARG A 328 -6.58 -0.63 7.57
C ARG A 328 -6.11 -0.01 6.26
N TYR A 329 -6.41 -0.65 5.13
CA TYR A 329 -6.06 -0.16 3.80
C TYR A 329 -6.78 1.14 3.45
N SER A 330 -8.08 1.26 3.74
CA SER A 330 -8.84 2.50 3.52
C SER A 330 -8.26 3.69 4.31
N LYS A 331 -7.87 3.48 5.57
CA LYS A 331 -7.19 4.50 6.39
C LYS A 331 -5.81 4.88 5.83
N LYS A 332 -5.07 3.91 5.29
CA LYS A 332 -3.78 4.17 4.63
C LYS A 332 -3.95 5.01 3.37
N GLN A 333 -4.96 4.73 2.56
CA GLN A 333 -5.29 5.52 1.37
C GLN A 333 -5.67 6.95 1.75
N LEU A 334 -6.53 7.12 2.75
CA LEU A 334 -6.92 8.42 3.30
C LEU A 334 -5.69 9.23 3.75
N LYS A 335 -4.80 8.62 4.53
CA LYS A 335 -3.55 9.26 4.98
C LYS A 335 -2.65 9.65 3.80
N TRP A 336 -2.56 8.80 2.79
CA TRP A 336 -1.78 9.07 1.59
C TRP A 336 -2.31 10.28 0.82
N ILE A 337 -3.62 10.34 0.57
CA ILE A 337 -4.26 11.46 -0.15
C ILE A 337 -4.01 12.77 0.60
N ASN A 338 -4.29 12.80 1.90
CA ASN A 338 -4.02 13.98 2.74
C ASN A 338 -2.56 14.44 2.66
N ASN A 339 -1.61 13.52 2.78
CA ASN A 339 -0.19 13.89 2.85
C ASN A 339 0.40 14.26 1.49
N ARG A 340 -0.03 13.60 0.41
CA ARG A 340 0.59 13.70 -0.91
C ARG A 340 -0.10 14.69 -1.84
N PHE A 341 -1.40 14.93 -1.66
CA PHE A 341 -2.20 15.81 -2.51
C PHE A 341 -2.62 17.10 -1.79
N LEU A 342 -2.88 17.08 -0.47
CA LEU A 342 -3.26 18.29 0.27
C LEU A 342 -2.10 18.96 1.01
N ALA A 343 -1.17 18.18 1.56
CA ALA A 343 -0.14 18.68 2.47
C ALA A 343 1.24 18.93 1.82
N SER A 344 1.30 19.07 0.49
CA SER A 344 2.56 19.25 -0.23
C SER A 344 2.91 20.73 -0.40
N LYS A 345 4.13 21.10 0.02
CA LYS A 345 4.68 22.46 -0.11
C LYS A 345 5.36 22.70 -1.46
N ASP A 346 6.19 21.73 -1.87
CA ASP A 346 7.14 21.90 -2.97
C ASP A 346 6.68 21.27 -4.29
N ARG A 347 5.46 20.73 -4.32
CA ARG A 347 4.89 20.05 -5.48
C ARG A 347 3.73 20.85 -6.04
N GLN A 348 3.74 21.05 -7.35
CA GLN A 348 2.55 21.50 -8.05
C GLN A 348 1.51 20.37 -7.98
N VAL A 349 0.45 20.58 -7.21
CA VAL A 349 -0.70 19.67 -7.15
C VAL A 349 -1.90 20.39 -7.79
N PRO A 350 -2.63 19.73 -8.72
CA PRO A 350 -3.85 20.29 -9.28
C PRO A 350 -4.89 20.49 -8.18
N ASP A 351 -5.87 21.32 -8.46
CA ASP A 351 -6.98 21.56 -7.55
C ASP A 351 -7.74 20.27 -7.24
N LEU A 352 -7.94 20.02 -5.95
CA LEU A 352 -8.58 18.82 -5.41
C LEU A 352 -9.99 19.17 -4.93
N TYR A 353 -11.00 18.54 -5.51
CA TYR A 353 -12.40 18.78 -5.16
C TYR A 353 -12.95 17.62 -4.33
N GLU A 354 -13.54 17.94 -3.19
CA GLU A 354 -14.18 16.96 -2.32
C GLU A 354 -15.60 16.64 -2.81
N LEU A 355 -15.90 15.35 -2.93
CA LEU A 355 -17.23 14.80 -3.18
C LEU A 355 -17.63 13.93 -1.99
N ASP A 356 -18.68 14.30 -1.28
CA ASP A 356 -19.12 13.59 -0.08
C ASP A 356 -20.02 12.40 -0.48
N THR A 357 -19.54 11.21 -0.11
CA THR A 357 -20.19 9.92 -0.40
C THR A 357 -20.81 9.31 0.85
N SER A 358 -20.87 10.02 1.97
CA SER A 358 -21.33 9.51 3.27
C SER A 358 -22.80 9.13 3.27
N ASP A 359 -23.64 9.85 2.52
CA ASP A 359 -25.04 9.52 2.29
C ASP A 359 -25.24 8.98 0.86
N VAL A 360 -25.66 7.72 0.74
CA VAL A 360 -25.90 7.06 -0.55
C VAL A 360 -27.16 7.61 -1.23
N SER A 361 -28.16 8.04 -0.45
CA SER A 361 -29.42 8.57 -0.99
C SER A 361 -29.19 9.93 -1.68
N ALA A 362 -28.25 10.71 -1.17
CA ALA A 362 -27.82 11.99 -1.75
C ALA A 362 -26.71 11.86 -2.80
N TRP A 363 -26.40 10.65 -3.31
CA TRP A 363 -25.32 10.42 -4.29
C TRP A 363 -25.44 11.34 -5.52
N HIS A 364 -26.65 11.49 -6.06
CA HIS A 364 -26.86 12.27 -7.27
C HIS A 364 -26.44 13.73 -7.09
N GLU A 365 -26.84 14.36 -5.99
CA GLU A 365 -26.54 15.77 -5.70
C GLU A 365 -25.10 15.96 -5.19
N ASN A 366 -24.69 15.18 -4.18
CA ASN A 366 -23.43 15.40 -3.46
C ASN A 366 -22.19 14.85 -4.20
N VAL A 367 -22.39 13.99 -5.20
CA VAL A 367 -21.30 13.35 -5.93
C VAL A 367 -21.40 13.63 -7.41
N TYR A 368 -22.44 13.12 -8.07
CA TYR A 368 -22.54 13.18 -9.53
C TYR A 368 -22.69 14.61 -10.06
N LYS A 369 -23.70 15.36 -9.59
CA LYS A 369 -23.97 16.74 -10.03
C LYS A 369 -22.81 17.68 -9.73
N ARG A 370 -22.18 17.53 -8.56
CA ARG A 370 -20.98 18.29 -8.21
C ARG A 370 -19.81 17.97 -9.13
N ALA A 371 -19.53 16.70 -9.41
CA ALA A 371 -18.49 16.30 -10.36
C ALA A 371 -18.76 16.83 -11.78
N GLU A 372 -20.00 16.69 -12.26
CA GLU A 372 -20.46 17.22 -13.55
C GLU A 372 -20.22 18.73 -13.64
N CYS A 373 -20.63 19.49 -12.63
CA CYS A 373 -20.45 20.94 -12.57
C CYS A 373 -18.98 21.35 -12.65
N ILE A 374 -18.09 20.68 -11.91
CA ILE A 374 -16.64 20.95 -11.94
C ILE A 374 -16.06 20.71 -13.33
N ILE A 375 -16.37 19.56 -13.92
CA ILE A 375 -15.84 19.18 -15.23
C ILE A 375 -16.38 20.12 -16.33
N GLU A 376 -17.66 20.46 -16.29
CA GLU A 376 -18.26 21.32 -17.31
C GLU A 376 -17.77 22.77 -17.20
N SER A 377 -17.66 23.31 -15.98
CA SER A 377 -17.05 24.63 -15.72
C SER A 377 -15.65 24.69 -16.31
N TYR A 378 -14.86 23.63 -16.09
CA TYR A 378 -13.51 23.50 -16.64
C TYR A 378 -13.50 23.48 -18.18
N ARG A 379 -14.35 22.66 -18.81
CA ARG A 379 -14.45 22.57 -20.28
C ARG A 379 -14.89 23.87 -20.93
N GLN A 380 -15.69 24.66 -20.23
CA GLN A 380 -16.18 25.98 -20.69
C GLN A 380 -15.23 27.13 -20.32
N ALA A 381 -14.11 26.86 -19.62
CA ALA A 381 -13.20 27.87 -19.08
C ALA A 381 -13.92 28.91 -18.18
N GLN A 382 -14.92 28.45 -17.43
CA GLN A 382 -15.67 29.25 -16.46
C GLN A 382 -15.16 29.00 -15.04
N VAL A 383 -15.37 29.99 -14.17
CA VAL A 383 -15.09 29.82 -12.74
C VAL A 383 -16.11 28.83 -12.17
N CYS A 384 -15.62 27.74 -11.60
CA CYS A 384 -16.48 26.78 -10.93
C CYS A 384 -17.00 27.37 -9.61
N GLU A 385 -18.30 27.28 -9.37
CA GLU A 385 -18.91 27.70 -8.09
C GLU A 385 -18.42 26.83 -6.91
N ILE A 386 -18.01 25.59 -7.21
CA ILE A 386 -17.47 24.68 -6.21
C ILE A 386 -16.00 25.01 -6.02
N ALA A 387 -15.66 25.49 -4.82
CA ALA A 387 -14.26 25.76 -4.46
C ALA A 387 -13.47 24.46 -4.27
N PRO A 388 -12.19 24.42 -4.69
CA PRO A 388 -11.31 23.32 -4.36
C PRO A 388 -10.95 23.33 -2.87
N MET A 389 -10.50 22.18 -2.37
CA MET A 389 -10.06 22.03 -1.00
C MET A 389 -8.85 22.91 -0.71
N ALA A 390 -8.87 23.56 0.45
CA ALA A 390 -7.73 24.32 0.94
C ALA A 390 -6.51 23.39 1.15
N LYS A 391 -5.36 23.81 0.60
CA LYS A 391 -4.07 23.17 0.86
C LYS A 391 -3.76 23.24 2.36
N ARG A 392 -3.10 22.20 2.87
CA ARG A 392 -2.74 22.09 4.28
C ARG A 392 -1.23 22.22 4.43
N VAL A 393 -0.78 22.78 5.55
CA VAL A 393 0.64 22.75 5.91
C VAL A 393 0.85 21.56 6.85
N HIS A 394 1.71 20.63 6.47
CA HIS A 394 2.07 19.53 7.35
C HIS A 394 2.80 20.09 8.58
N PRO A 395 2.50 19.67 9.83
CA PRO A 395 3.14 20.22 11.03
C PRO A 395 4.66 20.02 11.10
N GLY A 396 5.19 19.07 10.33
CA GLY A 396 6.63 18.83 10.17
C GLY A 396 7.21 19.39 8.88
N ALA A 397 6.51 20.25 8.14
CA ALA A 397 6.92 20.71 6.80
C ALA A 397 8.24 21.47 6.77
N GLU A 398 8.66 22.07 7.88
CA GLU A 398 9.93 22.81 8.00
C GLU A 398 11.04 22.01 8.69
N LEU A 399 10.72 20.78 9.14
CA LEU A 399 11.65 19.92 9.85
C LEU A 399 12.36 18.98 8.88
N ASN A 400 13.61 18.61 9.20
CA ASN A 400 14.37 17.71 8.34
C ASN A 400 13.79 16.29 8.40
N GLU A 401 13.34 15.78 7.25
CA GLU A 401 12.74 14.46 7.13
C GLU A 401 13.75 13.35 6.74
N GLU A 402 15.02 13.70 6.48
CA GLU A 402 16.06 12.78 6.00
C GLU A 402 17.09 12.43 7.09
N THR A 403 16.77 12.71 8.35
CA THR A 403 17.57 12.33 9.52
C THR A 403 17.14 10.98 10.11
N SER A 404 18.10 10.23 10.66
CA SER A 404 17.84 9.00 11.42
C SER A 404 18.15 9.23 12.89
N ASN A 405 17.20 8.98 13.77
CA ASN A 405 17.33 9.20 15.21
C ASN A 405 17.05 7.88 15.95
N PHE A 406 17.93 7.49 16.88
CA PHE A 406 17.73 6.31 17.72
C PHE A 406 17.49 6.69 19.17
N CYS A 407 16.41 6.18 19.76
CA CYS A 407 16.17 6.31 21.20
C CYS A 407 16.76 5.12 21.94
N ALA A 408 17.83 5.31 22.72
CA ALA A 408 18.39 4.26 23.57
C ALA A 408 17.43 3.78 24.67
N ILE A 409 16.58 4.65 25.20
CA ILE A 409 15.60 4.33 26.27
C ILE A 409 14.48 3.42 25.75
N CYS A 410 14.03 3.69 24.53
CA CYS A 410 12.92 2.97 23.92
C CYS A 410 13.37 1.88 22.95
N GLU A 411 14.66 1.82 22.62
CA GLU A 411 15.28 0.95 21.63
C GLU A 411 14.57 1.01 20.28
N ARG A 412 14.32 2.23 19.80
CA ARG A 412 13.54 2.47 18.57
C ARG A 412 14.17 3.54 17.69
N HIS A 413 14.11 3.29 16.39
CA HIS A 413 14.49 4.24 15.35
C HIS A 413 13.30 5.13 14.93
N PHE A 414 13.61 6.39 14.63
CA PHE A 414 12.69 7.39 14.12
C PHE A 414 13.35 8.08 12.94
N ILE A 415 12.65 8.15 11.81
CA ILE A 415 13.10 8.86 10.63
C ILE A 415 12.45 10.25 10.61
N GLY A 416 13.28 11.28 10.46
CA GLY A 416 12.91 12.68 10.47
C GLY A 416 12.73 13.27 11.87
N GLU A 417 13.04 14.56 11.96
CA GLU A 417 12.97 15.35 13.20
C GLU A 417 11.55 15.45 13.75
N TYR A 418 10.53 15.53 12.89
CA TYR A 418 9.14 15.62 13.33
C TYR A 418 8.71 14.40 14.15
N GLN A 419 8.97 13.19 13.64
CA GLN A 419 8.63 11.94 14.34
C GLN A 419 9.46 11.77 15.62
N TRP A 420 10.73 12.20 15.57
CA TRP A 420 11.61 12.21 16.74
C TRP A 420 11.08 13.12 17.86
N ASN A 421 10.70 14.35 17.53
CA ASN A 421 10.16 15.32 18.48
C ASN A 421 8.83 14.85 19.10
N LEU A 422 7.95 14.22 18.31
CA LEU A 422 6.74 13.59 18.81
C LEU A 422 7.05 12.44 19.79
N HIS A 423 8.05 11.61 19.45
CA HIS A 423 8.46 10.51 20.30
C HIS A 423 8.93 10.98 21.68
N LEU A 424 9.83 11.97 21.72
CA LEU A 424 10.37 12.52 22.97
C LEU A 424 9.29 13.08 23.89
N LYS A 425 8.22 13.64 23.31
CA LYS A 425 7.07 14.19 24.06
C LYS A 425 6.05 13.12 24.47
N SER A 426 6.14 11.89 23.94
CA SER A 426 5.13 10.85 24.14
C SER A 426 5.10 10.30 25.59
N ASN A 427 3.89 9.97 26.07
CA ASN A 427 3.70 9.38 27.40
C ASN A 427 4.45 8.05 27.54
N LYS A 428 4.54 7.25 26.47
CA LYS A 428 5.27 5.98 26.46
C LYS A 428 6.77 6.19 26.71
N HIS A 429 7.37 7.19 26.06
CA HIS A 429 8.78 7.54 26.28
C HIS A 429 9.02 8.02 27.70
N LYS A 430 8.18 8.97 28.19
CA LYS A 430 8.28 9.52 29.55
C LYS A 430 8.22 8.42 30.62
N ARG A 431 7.25 7.49 30.52
CA ARG A 431 7.10 6.36 31.45
C ARG A 431 8.31 5.42 31.43
N ARG A 432 8.85 5.09 30.25
CA ARG A 432 10.05 4.24 30.16
C ARG A 432 11.29 4.91 30.76
N ARG A 433 11.48 6.21 30.48
CA ARG A 433 12.58 6.99 31.05
C ARG A 433 12.51 7.03 32.58
N GLU A 434 11.32 7.23 33.14
CA GLU A 434 11.12 7.23 34.57
C GLU A 434 11.39 5.84 35.19
N SER A 435 10.91 4.78 34.54
CA SER A 435 11.18 3.40 34.98
C SER A 435 12.67 3.07 34.96
N GLN A 436 13.42 3.45 33.91
CA GLN A 436 14.88 3.29 33.88
C GLN A 436 15.57 4.08 35.00
N ARG A 437 15.12 5.33 35.26
CA ARG A 437 15.68 6.14 36.35
C ARG A 437 15.45 5.47 37.71
N ARG A 438 14.26 4.92 37.96
CA ARG A 438 13.96 4.18 39.21
C ARG A 438 14.85 2.94 39.34
N LYS A 439 14.98 2.14 38.28
CA LYS A 439 15.87 0.97 38.28
C LYS A 439 17.34 1.33 38.52
N GLN A 440 17.81 2.43 37.94
CA GLN A 440 19.17 2.92 38.17
C GLN A 440 19.35 3.36 39.63
N GLN A 441 18.39 4.09 40.19
CA GLN A 441 18.40 4.49 41.60
C GLN A 441 18.37 3.28 42.56
N GLU A 442 17.60 2.24 42.23
CA GLU A 442 17.56 0.97 42.98
C GLU A 442 18.90 0.21 42.86
N ALA A 443 19.51 0.17 41.67
CA ALA A 443 20.82 -0.46 41.47
C ALA A 443 21.95 0.30 42.18
N ASP A 444 21.93 1.63 42.17
CA ASP A 444 22.91 2.47 42.85
C ASP A 444 22.76 2.39 44.39
N ALA A 445 21.54 2.11 44.88
CA ALA A 445 21.28 1.86 46.31
C ALA A 445 21.77 0.47 46.77
N ILE A 446 21.95 -0.49 45.85
CA ILE A 446 22.51 -1.81 46.10
C ILE A 446 23.99 -1.78 45.67
N GLY A 447 24.85 -1.19 46.51
CA GLY A 447 26.29 -1.06 46.23
C GLY A 447 27.01 -2.40 45.93
N PRO A 448 28.24 -2.37 45.38
CA PRO A 448 28.91 -3.55 44.85
C PRO A 448 29.16 -4.60 45.94
N GLN A 449 28.47 -5.74 45.88
CA GLN A 449 28.80 -6.88 46.70
C GLN A 449 30.18 -7.42 46.30
N SER A 450 31.00 -7.65 47.33
CA SER A 450 32.40 -8.07 47.32
C SER A 450 32.73 -9.19 46.32
N LYS A 451 33.79 -8.98 45.52
CA LYS A 451 34.54 -10.07 44.86
C LYS A 451 35.01 -11.09 45.91
N PRO A 452 34.94 -12.42 45.66
CA PRO A 452 35.67 -13.37 46.47
C PRO A 452 37.18 -13.22 46.23
N ALA A 453 37.94 -13.31 47.31
CA ALA A 453 39.40 -13.15 47.35
C ALA A 453 40.13 -14.20 46.49
N ALA A 454 41.21 -13.76 45.85
CA ALA A 454 42.15 -14.59 45.12
C ALA A 454 42.83 -15.61 46.04
N MET A 455 42.76 -16.89 45.70
CA MET A 455 43.66 -17.92 46.23
C MET A 455 44.88 -18.04 45.31
N THR A 456 46.01 -17.59 45.83
CA THR A 456 47.36 -17.88 45.36
C THR A 456 47.68 -19.36 45.48
N ALA A 457 48.13 -20.00 44.40
CA ALA A 457 48.80 -21.29 44.44
C ALA A 457 49.99 -21.30 43.44
N THR A 458 51.16 -21.01 44.00
CA THR A 458 52.50 -21.59 43.72
C THR A 458 52.84 -22.10 42.32
N ALA A 459 53.78 -21.40 41.68
CA ALA A 459 54.64 -21.90 40.63
C ALA A 459 55.69 -22.87 41.21
N ALA A 460 55.91 -24.00 40.54
CA ALA A 460 57.07 -24.86 40.71
C ALA A 460 57.76 -24.98 39.35
N GLU A 461 59.04 -24.64 39.33
CA GLU A 461 59.94 -24.63 38.18
C GLU A 461 60.47 -26.03 37.82
N LEU A 462 61.07 -26.09 36.62
CA LEU A 462 62.15 -26.95 36.12
C LEU A 462 61.74 -28.08 35.13
N PRO A 463 62.61 -28.46 34.17
CA PRO A 463 63.68 -27.69 33.53
C PRO A 463 63.75 -27.84 32.00
N ASP A 464 64.59 -26.96 31.46
CA ASP A 464 65.16 -26.80 30.14
C ASP A 464 65.94 -28.03 29.58
N LYS A 465 66.22 -27.98 28.26
CA LYS A 465 67.28 -28.66 27.46
C LYS A 465 66.96 -29.94 26.61
N PRO A 466 67.73 -30.25 25.53
CA PRO A 466 67.68 -29.59 24.22
C PRO A 466 67.91 -30.50 22.98
N GLN A 467 67.62 -29.94 21.79
CA GLN A 467 68.33 -29.98 20.48
C GLN A 467 67.37 -30.11 19.31
#